data_AF-A0A965PT63-F1
#
_entry.id   AF-A0A965PT63-F1
#
_cell.length_a   1.000
_cell.length_b   1.000
_cell.length_c   1.000
_cell.angle_alpha   90.00
_cell.angle_beta   90.00
_cell.angle_gamma   90.00
#
_symmetry.space_group_name_H-M   'P 1'
#
loop_
_entity.id
_entity.type
_entity.pdbx_description
1 polymer ?
#
loop_
_entity_poly.entity_id
_entity_poly.type
_entity_poly.pdbx_seq_one_letter_code
_entity_poly.pdbx_strand_id
1 'polypeptide(L)'
;LQAAYAMASVSLIEAPQMALDKDGNPSTLRAWSHYDAWAMRGVGQPSTYWDDYTRHQGTWKHTWLPPVGSEPVRVASAFGGFAIYRTASYLAGTYDGTSDCEHVTFHRSIANATGEFIYLCPGMRTVMRWMEPDDGGG
;
A
#
# COMPACT_ATOMS: atom_id res chain seq x y z
N LEU A 1 2.29 -15.16 12.65
CA LEU A 1 3.14 -14.54 11.61
C LEU A 1 4.60 -14.90 11.87
N GLN A 2 5.27 -15.57 10.95
CA GLN A 2 6.69 -15.91 11.09
C GLN A 2 7.54 -14.73 10.59
N ALA A 3 8.56 -14.35 11.37
CA ALA A 3 9.56 -13.32 11.04
C ALA A 3 8.97 -11.98 10.54
N ALA A 4 7.95 -11.44 11.22
CA ALA A 4 7.34 -10.17 10.84
C ALA A 4 8.07 -8.99 11.49
N TYR A 5 8.58 -8.04 10.70
CA TYR A 5 9.15 -6.79 11.19
C TYR A 5 8.14 -5.63 11.23
N ALA A 6 7.11 -5.67 10.38
CA ALA A 6 6.09 -4.63 10.34
C ALA A 6 4.71 -5.13 9.91
N MET A 7 3.68 -4.37 10.32
CA MET A 7 2.32 -4.45 9.80
C MET A 7 1.85 -3.09 9.30
N ALA A 8 1.57 -2.99 8.00
CA ALA A 8 1.02 -1.80 7.36
C ALA A 8 -0.50 -1.84 7.30
N SER A 9 -1.13 -0.67 7.34
CA SER A 9 -2.57 -0.51 7.16
C SER A 9 -2.97 -0.53 5.68
N VAL A 10 -4.23 -0.88 5.41
CA VAL A 10 -4.87 -0.51 4.14
C VAL A 10 -5.41 0.91 4.30
N SER A 11 -4.84 1.86 3.59
CA SER A 11 -5.34 3.23 3.54
C SER A 11 -6.56 3.32 2.65
N LEU A 12 -7.51 4.17 3.02
CA LEU A 12 -8.76 4.36 2.31
C LEU A 12 -8.93 5.82 1.98
N ILE A 13 -9.21 6.10 0.70
CA ILE A 13 -9.72 7.38 0.24
C ILE A 13 -11.02 7.13 -0.51
N GLU A 14 -12.04 7.95 -0.26
CA GLU A 14 -13.24 7.92 -1.07
C GLU A 14 -13.06 8.86 -2.25
N ALA A 15 -13.08 8.31 -3.47
CA ALA A 15 -12.87 9.06 -4.69
C ALA A 15 -13.97 8.75 -5.72
N PRO A 16 -14.25 9.67 -6.65
CA PRO A 16 -15.08 9.36 -7.82
C PRO A 16 -14.42 8.24 -8.64
N GLN A 17 -15.16 7.18 -8.92
CA GLN A 17 -14.74 6.09 -9.79
C GLN A 17 -15.77 5.90 -10.91
N MET A 18 -15.27 5.56 -12.09
CA MET A 18 -16.11 5.22 -13.23
C MET A 18 -16.63 3.79 -13.06
N ALA A 19 -17.95 3.61 -13.15
CA ALA A 19 -18.56 2.30 -13.22
C ALA A 19 -19.77 2.32 -14.17
N LEU A 20 -20.43 1.19 -14.31
CA LEU A 20 -21.68 1.08 -15.07
C LEU A 20 -22.85 1.23 -14.11
N ASP A 21 -23.86 1.99 -14.51
CA ASP A 21 -25.15 2.02 -13.81
C ASP A 21 -25.93 0.72 -14.04
N LYS A 22 -27.12 0.61 -13.43
CA LYS A 22 -28.01 -0.55 -13.57
C LYS A 22 -28.46 -0.83 -15.01
N ASP A 23 -28.38 0.17 -15.88
CA ASP A 23 -28.81 0.12 -17.28
C ASP A 23 -27.60 -0.04 -18.22
N GLY A 24 -26.38 -0.16 -17.67
CA GLY A 24 -25.13 -0.37 -18.42
C GLY A 24 -24.49 0.91 -18.94
N ASN A 25 -24.95 2.10 -18.56
CA ASN A 25 -24.35 3.36 -18.98
C ASN A 25 -23.16 3.75 -18.07
N PRO A 26 -22.10 4.37 -18.62
CA PRO A 26 -21.03 4.94 -17.81
C PRO A 26 -21.59 5.96 -16.81
N SER A 27 -21.25 5.78 -15.55
CA SER A 27 -21.61 6.67 -14.45
C SER A 27 -20.43 6.84 -13.50
N THR A 28 -20.48 7.91 -12.70
CA THR A 28 -19.50 8.16 -11.65
C THR A 28 -20.14 7.89 -10.31
N LEU A 29 -19.51 7.03 -9.52
CA LEU A 29 -19.92 6.71 -8.15
C LEU A 29 -18.76 7.01 -7.21
N ARG A 30 -19.10 7.37 -5.96
CA ARG A 30 -18.10 7.42 -4.89
C ARG A 30 -17.79 6.01 -4.43
N ALA A 31 -16.51 5.66 -4.43
CA ALA A 31 -16.05 4.36 -3.99
C ALA A 31 -14.75 4.49 -3.20
N TRP A 32 -14.52 3.52 -2.31
CA TRP A 32 -13.26 3.42 -1.58
C TRP A 32 -12.14 2.93 -2.51
N SER A 33 -11.01 3.62 -2.43
CA SER A 33 -9.76 3.30 -3.11
C SER A 33 -8.64 3.16 -2.09
N HIS A 34 -7.70 2.26 -2.37
CA HIS A 34 -6.48 2.14 -1.59
C HIS A 34 -5.56 3.33 -1.90
N TYR A 35 -5.55 4.32 -1.02
CA TYR A 35 -4.65 5.47 -1.14
C TYR A 35 -3.19 5.02 -0.94
N ASP A 36 -2.20 5.75 -1.47
CA ASP A 36 -0.77 5.43 -1.24
C ASP A 36 -0.36 3.99 -1.66
N ALA A 37 -1.14 3.37 -2.56
CA ALA A 37 -0.84 2.02 -3.05
C ALA A 37 0.39 1.99 -3.98
N TRP A 38 0.97 3.15 -4.32
CA TRP A 38 2.27 3.25 -4.98
C TRP A 38 3.41 2.77 -4.09
N ALA A 39 3.27 2.73 -2.75
CA ALA A 39 4.28 2.16 -1.86
C ALA A 39 4.22 0.62 -1.79
N MET A 40 3.13 0.03 -2.30
CA MET A 40 2.89 -1.41 -2.21
C MET A 40 3.64 -2.19 -3.30
N ARG A 41 4.32 -3.27 -2.91
CA ARG A 41 5.12 -4.13 -3.79
C ARG A 41 4.97 -5.60 -3.42
N GLY A 42 5.09 -6.49 -4.40
CA GLY A 42 5.31 -7.92 -4.16
C GLY A 42 4.18 -8.61 -3.38
N VAL A 43 2.91 -8.34 -3.72
CA VAL A 43 1.76 -9.03 -3.10
C VAL A 43 1.87 -10.54 -3.32
N GLY A 44 2.07 -11.29 -2.23
CA GLY A 44 2.35 -12.74 -2.28
C GLY A 44 3.76 -13.10 -2.77
N GLN A 45 4.60 -12.12 -3.10
CA GLN A 45 5.97 -12.27 -3.60
C GLN A 45 6.92 -11.32 -2.84
N PRO A 46 7.26 -11.62 -1.58
CA PRO A 46 7.95 -10.69 -0.67
C PRO A 46 9.37 -10.29 -1.10
N SER A 47 9.97 -10.97 -2.07
CA SER A 47 11.27 -10.62 -2.64
C SER A 47 11.16 -9.74 -3.89
N THR A 48 9.95 -9.45 -4.38
CA THR A 48 9.72 -8.70 -5.61
C THR A 48 9.44 -7.24 -5.30
N TYR A 49 10.43 -6.39 -5.59
CA TYR A 49 10.32 -4.92 -5.46
C TYR A 49 10.19 -4.21 -6.81
N TRP A 50 9.69 -4.91 -7.84
CA TRP A 50 9.48 -4.32 -9.15
C TRP A 50 8.52 -3.14 -9.07
N ASP A 51 8.95 -1.99 -9.58
CA ASP A 51 8.15 -0.79 -9.66
C ASP A 51 7.11 -0.91 -10.78
N ASP A 52 5.92 -1.36 -10.40
CA ASP A 52 4.75 -1.42 -11.27
C ASP A 52 4.04 -0.06 -11.41
N TYR A 53 4.35 0.90 -10.54
CA TYR A 53 3.69 2.21 -10.51
C TYR A 53 4.18 3.09 -11.67
N THR A 54 5.48 3.35 -11.76
CA THR A 54 6.05 4.14 -12.87
C THR A 54 5.97 3.42 -14.22
N ARG A 55 5.67 2.12 -14.19
CA ARG A 55 5.44 1.28 -15.38
C ARG A 55 3.98 1.21 -15.78
N HIS A 56 3.10 1.96 -15.12
CA HIS A 56 1.66 2.05 -15.40
C HIS A 56 0.94 0.69 -15.33
N GLN A 57 1.44 -0.23 -14.51
CA GLN A 57 0.90 -1.58 -14.32
C GLN A 57 0.39 -1.82 -12.90
N GLY A 58 0.58 -0.87 -11.99
CA GLY A 58 0.20 -0.97 -10.58
C GLY A 58 -1.22 -0.51 -10.26
N THR A 59 -2.01 -0.03 -11.21
CA THR A 59 -3.32 0.61 -10.94
C THR A 59 -4.30 -0.30 -10.20
N TRP A 60 -4.24 -1.61 -10.45
CA TRP A 60 -5.08 -2.60 -9.77
C TRP A 60 -4.95 -2.56 -8.23
N LYS A 61 -3.80 -2.11 -7.72
CA LYS A 61 -3.54 -2.00 -6.28
C LYS A 61 -4.45 -1.00 -5.58
N HIS A 62 -4.88 0.03 -6.31
CA HIS A 62 -5.81 1.05 -5.80
C HIS A 62 -7.23 0.51 -5.66
N THR A 63 -7.61 -0.53 -6.41
CA THR A 63 -8.92 -1.17 -6.29
C THR A 63 -8.88 -2.46 -5.46
N TRP A 64 -7.68 -2.93 -5.11
CA TRP A 64 -7.50 -4.12 -4.28
C TRP A 64 -7.65 -3.79 -2.79
N LEU A 65 -8.84 -4.09 -2.26
CA LEU A 65 -9.17 -3.98 -0.84
C LEU A 65 -9.37 -5.40 -0.27
N PRO A 66 -8.35 -6.01 0.38
CA PRO A 66 -8.52 -7.34 0.97
C PRO A 66 -9.64 -7.31 2.02
N PRO A 67 -10.44 -8.38 2.20
CA PRO A 67 -11.55 -8.39 3.14
C PRO A 67 -11.11 -8.09 4.58
N VAL A 68 -11.88 -7.27 5.31
CA VAL A 68 -11.62 -7.03 6.73
C VAL A 68 -11.70 -8.36 7.49
N GLY A 69 -10.71 -8.64 8.33
CA GLY A 69 -10.61 -9.88 9.10
C GLY A 69 -9.94 -11.04 8.37
N SER A 70 -9.56 -10.90 7.09
CA SER A 70 -8.73 -11.90 6.42
C SER A 70 -7.31 -11.90 6.97
N GLU A 71 -6.59 -13.01 6.73
CA GLU A 71 -5.19 -13.16 7.13
C GLU A 71 -4.31 -12.00 6.61
N PRO A 72 -3.29 -11.57 7.37
CA PRO A 72 -2.32 -10.59 6.91
C PRO A 72 -1.62 -11.04 5.64
N VAL A 73 -1.53 -10.15 4.66
CA VAL A 73 -0.94 -10.46 3.35
C VAL A 73 0.54 -10.13 3.38
N ARG A 74 1.40 -11.12 3.12
CA ARG A 74 2.84 -10.88 3.00
C ARG A 74 3.13 -10.09 1.73
N VAL A 75 3.89 -9.01 1.87
CA VAL A 75 4.27 -8.09 0.79
C VAL A 75 5.77 -7.79 0.87
N ALA A 76 6.35 -7.22 -0.19
CA ALA A 76 7.72 -6.72 -0.18
C ALA A 76 7.80 -5.31 0.44
N SER A 77 6.75 -4.50 0.24
CA SER A 77 6.59 -3.17 0.82
C SER A 77 5.11 -2.83 0.89
N ALA A 78 4.70 -2.08 1.92
CA ALA A 78 3.43 -1.37 2.03
C ALA A 78 3.54 -0.33 3.17
N PHE A 79 2.89 0.82 3.04
CA PHE A 79 2.78 1.79 4.13
C PHE A 79 1.32 2.15 4.38
N GLY A 80 0.64 2.65 3.35
CA GLY A 80 -0.80 2.88 3.40
C GLY A 80 -1.17 3.88 4.50
N GLY A 81 -0.35 4.92 4.66
CA GLY A 81 -0.50 5.98 5.66
C GLY A 81 -0.18 5.62 7.11
N PHE A 82 -0.04 4.34 7.47
CA PHE A 82 0.36 3.93 8.82
C PHE A 82 0.93 2.51 8.86
N ALA A 83 2.05 2.34 9.59
CA ALA A 83 2.61 1.02 9.85
C ALA A 83 3.17 0.91 11.27
N ILE A 84 3.03 -0.27 11.87
CA ILE A 84 3.61 -0.62 13.17
C ILE A 84 4.85 -1.47 12.93
N TYR A 85 5.98 -1.05 13.49
CA TYR A 85 7.26 -1.73 13.33
C TYR A 85 7.76 -2.32 14.65
N ARG A 86 8.52 -3.40 14.55
CA ARG A 86 9.44 -3.79 15.62
C ARG A 86 10.59 -2.79 15.67
N THR A 87 10.87 -2.24 16.84
CA THR A 87 11.88 -1.19 17.02
C THR A 87 13.25 -1.60 16.49
N ALA A 88 13.72 -2.82 16.81
CA ALA A 88 15.03 -3.28 16.36
C ALA A 88 15.13 -3.34 14.83
N SER A 89 14.11 -3.86 14.15
CA SER A 89 14.07 -3.96 12.69
C SER A 89 13.91 -2.59 12.03
N TYR A 90 13.10 -1.69 12.60
CA TYR A 90 12.97 -0.31 12.14
C TYR A 90 14.32 0.43 12.14
N LEU A 91 15.08 0.30 13.23
CA LEU A 91 16.39 0.95 13.38
C LEU A 91 17.48 0.33 12.49
N ALA A 92 17.24 -0.86 11.92
CA ALA A 92 18.15 -1.47 10.95
C ALA A 92 17.93 -0.96 9.51
N GLY A 93 16.85 -0.22 9.26
CA GLY A 93 16.53 0.31 7.94
C GLY A 93 17.23 1.62 7.61
N THR A 94 17.45 1.85 6.32
CA THR A 94 17.93 3.11 5.76
C THR A 94 16.81 3.77 4.99
N TYR A 95 16.40 4.95 5.43
CA TYR A 95 15.35 5.74 4.78
C TYR A 95 16.00 6.72 3.79
N ASP A 96 15.90 6.42 2.50
CA ASP A 96 16.30 7.34 1.43
C ASP A 96 15.20 7.40 0.36
N GLY A 97 14.91 8.58 -0.17
CA GLY A 97 13.92 8.78 -1.23
C GLY A 97 14.57 8.99 -2.60
N THR A 98 15.69 8.33 -2.86
CA THR A 98 16.59 8.73 -3.98
C THR A 98 16.37 7.95 -5.27
N SER A 99 15.92 6.69 -5.18
CA SER A 99 15.88 5.77 -6.33
C SER A 99 14.49 5.16 -6.61
N ASP A 100 13.58 5.22 -5.64
CA ASP A 100 12.19 4.78 -5.69
C ASP A 100 11.44 5.57 -4.60
N CYS A 101 10.16 5.29 -4.38
CA CYS A 101 9.45 5.71 -3.19
C CYS A 101 10.23 5.29 -1.94
N GLU A 102 10.42 6.24 -1.05
CA GLU A 102 11.19 6.16 0.18
C GLU A 102 10.74 5.02 1.11
N HIS A 103 9.45 4.67 1.08
CA HIS A 103 8.94 3.51 1.79
C HIS A 103 9.45 2.19 1.20
N VAL A 104 9.56 2.09 -0.13
CA VAL A 104 9.99 0.87 -0.82
C VAL A 104 11.46 0.59 -0.56
N THR A 105 12.32 1.60 -0.66
CA THR A 105 13.76 1.50 -0.35
C THR A 105 13.97 1.18 1.13
N PHE A 106 13.23 1.84 2.03
CA PHE A 106 13.29 1.58 3.46
C PHE A 106 12.91 0.13 3.80
N HIS A 107 11.77 -0.36 3.33
CA HIS A 107 11.34 -1.74 3.58
C HIS A 107 12.30 -2.78 2.99
N ARG A 108 12.87 -2.51 1.82
CA ARG A 108 13.91 -3.36 1.21
C ARG A 108 15.15 -3.43 2.08
N SER A 109 15.59 -2.30 2.63
CA SER A 109 16.79 -2.24 3.48
C SER A 109 16.60 -3.04 4.77
N ILE A 110 15.43 -2.96 5.42
CA ILE A 110 15.10 -3.76 6.61
C ILE A 110 15.11 -5.24 6.26
N ALA A 111 14.42 -5.64 5.19
CA ALA A 111 14.35 -7.04 4.76
C ALA A 111 15.75 -7.62 4.48
N ASN A 112 16.63 -6.85 3.82
CA ASN A 112 18.00 -7.26 3.54
C ASN A 112 18.86 -7.38 4.82
N ALA A 113 18.69 -6.46 5.77
CA ALA A 113 19.47 -6.44 7.01
C ALA A 113 19.04 -7.54 8.01
N THR A 114 17.75 -7.91 8.01
CA THR A 114 17.16 -8.75 9.05
C THR A 114 16.68 -10.12 8.57
N GLY A 115 16.40 -10.28 7.26
CA GLY A 115 15.71 -11.45 6.73
C GLY A 115 14.23 -11.55 7.11
N GLU A 116 13.66 -10.50 7.71
CA GLU A 116 12.26 -10.44 8.13
C GLU A 116 11.34 -9.88 7.02
N PHE A 117 10.03 -9.95 7.26
CA PHE A 117 8.99 -9.56 6.30
C PHE A 117 8.04 -8.49 6.85
N ILE A 118 7.50 -7.69 5.94
CA ILE A 118 6.35 -6.81 6.20
C ILE A 118 5.06 -7.49 5.73
N TYR A 119 3.97 -7.19 6.43
CA TYR A 119 2.63 -7.66 6.10
C TYR A 119 1.69 -6.47 5.96
N LEU A 120 0.76 -6.53 5.01
CA LEU A 120 -0.41 -5.68 4.96
C LEU A 120 -1.48 -6.32 5.86
N CYS A 121 -2.05 -5.56 6.80
CA CYS A 121 -3.09 -6.02 7.71
C CYS A 121 -4.48 -5.59 7.24
N PRO A 122 -5.33 -6.50 6.71
CA PRO A 122 -6.66 -6.14 6.20
C PRO A 122 -7.62 -5.65 7.28
N GLY A 123 -7.37 -5.96 8.56
CA GLY A 123 -8.13 -5.44 9.69
C GLY A 123 -7.77 -4.01 10.08
N MET A 124 -6.62 -3.51 9.62
CA MET A 124 -6.09 -2.20 9.98
C MET A 124 -6.38 -1.20 8.87
N ARG A 125 -7.24 -0.21 9.14
CA ARG A 125 -7.70 0.77 8.15
C ARG A 125 -7.38 2.19 8.58
N THR A 126 -6.77 2.94 7.68
CA THR A 126 -6.47 4.37 7.85
C THR A 126 -7.29 5.15 6.83
N VAL A 127 -8.13 6.10 7.27
CA VAL A 127 -9.00 6.85 6.37
C VAL A 127 -8.43 8.24 6.11
N MET A 128 -8.15 8.55 4.85
CA MET A 128 -7.68 9.86 4.40
C MET A 128 -8.87 10.76 4.13
N ARG A 129 -8.87 11.97 4.73
CA ARG A 129 -9.96 12.95 4.63
C ARG A 129 -9.58 14.26 3.94
N TRP A 130 -8.33 14.42 3.49
CA TRP A 130 -7.75 15.73 3.19
C TRP A 130 -7.79 16.18 1.73
N MET A 131 -8.57 15.55 0.84
CA MET A 131 -8.68 16.09 -0.53
C MET A 131 -9.69 17.23 -0.56
N GLU A 132 -9.22 18.42 -0.17
CA GLU A 132 -9.82 19.67 -0.59
C GLU A 132 -9.62 19.85 -2.11
N PRO A 133 -10.44 20.66 -2.81
CA PRO A 133 -10.50 20.69 -4.27
C PRO A 133 -9.20 21.06 -5.01
N ASP A 134 -8.24 21.70 -4.34
CA ASP A 134 -7.07 22.33 -5.01
C ASP A 134 -5.84 21.41 -5.15
N ASP A 135 -5.86 20.22 -4.53
CA ASP A 135 -4.67 19.36 -4.44
C ASP A 135 -4.75 18.16 -5.41
N GLY A 136 -5.77 18.15 -6.28
CA GLY A 136 -5.98 17.15 -7.30
C GLY A 136 -4.90 17.21 -8.36
N GLY A 137 -3.74 16.62 -8.06
CA GLY A 137 -2.71 16.26 -9.02
C GLY A 137 -3.32 15.37 -10.11
N GLY A 138 -3.85 16.02 -11.14
CA GLY A 138 -4.10 15.48 -12.47
C GLY A 138 -2.95 15.81 -13.40
#